data_AF-A0ABD2MSS1-F1
#
_entry.id   AF-A0ABD2MSS1-F1
#
_cell.length_a   1.000
_cell.length_b   1.000
_cell.length_c   1.000
_cell.angle_alpha   90.00
_cell.angle_beta   90.00
_cell.angle_gamma   90.00
#
_symmetry.space_group_name_H-M   'P 1'
#
loop_
_entity.id
_entity.type
_entity.pdbx_description
1 polymer ?
#
loop_
_entity_poly.entity_id
_entity_poly.type
_entity_poly.pdbx_seq_one_letter_code
_entity_poly.pdbx_strand_id
1 'polypeptide(L)'
;MSRTQTAVHLVASRQTGTATAILRALLSAAGKEIRLKPDGKGKIPLLLAVEAGNQSMCRELLSAQTADQLKAASANGDTAIHLAVRRKDIDMVRILVDYGTSVDLQNGEGQTPLHIAAAEGDETMVKYFYGVRASASITDNQDRTPMHLAAEYGHANIIELLADKFKASILERTKDGSTLMHIASLNGHADCAMMLFKKGVFLHMPNKDGARSIHTAARYGHVGIINTLLQRGEKVDVTTKENYTALHIAVESCKPIVVETLLGYGADVHIRGKYGKSHGTETK
;
A
#
# COMPACT_ATOMS: atom_id res chain seq x y z
N MET A 1 -10.84 24.57 20.21
CA MET A 1 -10.20 24.45 18.88
C MET A 1 -10.88 25.43 17.94
N SER A 2 -10.26 26.58 17.67
CA SER A 2 -10.90 27.68 16.95
C SER A 2 -11.16 27.31 15.48
N ARG A 3 -12.39 27.56 15.02
CA ARG A 3 -12.84 27.38 13.64
C ARG A 3 -12.26 28.46 12.75
N THR A 4 -10.94 28.48 12.52
CA THR A 4 -10.33 29.44 11.59
C THR A 4 -10.50 28.97 10.15
N GLN A 5 -11.73 29.01 9.65
CA GLN A 5 -12.03 28.87 8.22
C GLN A 5 -12.34 30.24 7.63
N THR A 6 -11.61 30.63 6.60
CA THR A 6 -11.93 31.83 5.82
C THR A 6 -13.07 31.54 4.84
N ALA A 7 -13.69 32.58 4.28
CA ALA A 7 -14.69 32.43 3.24
C ALA A 7 -14.18 31.64 2.02
N VAL A 8 -12.87 31.76 1.71
CA VAL A 8 -12.22 31.00 0.62
C VAL A 8 -12.18 29.50 0.92
N HIS A 9 -11.94 29.10 2.17
CA HIS A 9 -12.01 27.69 2.57
C HIS A 9 -13.43 27.14 2.44
N LEU A 10 -14.42 27.92 2.88
CA LEU A 10 -15.82 27.52 2.82
C LEU A 10 -16.29 27.34 1.37
N VAL A 11 -15.99 28.30 0.48
CA VAL A 11 -16.39 28.20 -0.93
C VAL A 11 -15.64 27.08 -1.66
N ALA A 12 -14.37 26.82 -1.31
CA ALA A 12 -13.59 25.76 -1.93
C ALA A 12 -14.20 24.37 -1.68
N SER A 13 -14.86 24.16 -0.54
CA SER A 13 -15.54 22.90 -0.22
C SER A 13 -16.95 22.75 -0.82
N ARG A 14 -17.46 23.76 -1.55
CA ARG A 14 -18.81 23.72 -2.16
C ARG A 14 -18.77 23.14 -3.57
N GLN A 15 -19.79 22.37 -3.92
CA GLN A 15 -19.96 21.75 -5.24
C GLN A 15 -20.90 22.53 -6.18
N THR A 16 -21.38 23.72 -5.79
CA THR A 16 -22.38 24.46 -6.57
C THR A 16 -21.75 25.25 -7.72
N GLY A 17 -22.45 25.35 -8.86
CA GLY A 17 -21.97 26.09 -10.04
C GLY A 17 -21.71 27.59 -9.79
N THR A 18 -22.39 28.20 -8.82
CA THR A 18 -22.16 29.60 -8.41
C THR A 18 -20.88 29.79 -7.59
N ALA A 19 -20.29 28.72 -7.06
CA ALA A 19 -19.15 28.79 -6.16
C ALA A 19 -17.90 29.38 -6.83
N THR A 20 -17.71 29.18 -8.13
CA THR A 20 -16.55 29.70 -8.89
C THR A 20 -16.58 31.21 -9.04
N ALA A 21 -17.74 31.81 -9.30
CA ALA A 21 -17.91 33.26 -9.35
C ALA A 21 -17.65 33.90 -7.98
N ILE A 22 -18.16 33.27 -6.91
CA ILE A 22 -17.92 33.69 -5.53
C ILE A 22 -16.41 33.59 -5.21
N LEU A 23 -15.75 32.50 -5.60
CA LEU A 23 -14.31 32.35 -5.40
C LEU A 23 -13.55 33.49 -6.09
N ARG A 24 -13.83 33.81 -7.35
CA ARG A 24 -13.14 34.90 -8.07
C ARG A 24 -13.27 36.24 -7.34
N ALA A 25 -14.48 36.58 -6.91
CA ALA A 25 -14.71 37.79 -6.13
C ALA A 25 -13.88 37.77 -4.82
N LEU A 26 -13.89 36.66 -4.08
CA LEU A 26 -13.11 36.53 -2.84
C LEU A 26 -11.60 36.63 -3.08
N LEU A 27 -11.08 36.01 -4.15
CA LEU A 27 -9.65 36.06 -4.49
C LEU A 27 -9.21 37.46 -4.93
N SER A 28 -10.06 38.20 -5.63
CA SER A 28 -9.77 39.61 -5.99
C SER A 28 -9.68 40.52 -4.76
N ALA A 29 -10.45 40.24 -3.70
CA ALA A 29 -10.48 41.05 -2.49
C ALA A 29 -9.42 40.62 -1.44
N ALA A 30 -9.13 39.33 -1.33
CA ALA A 30 -8.27 38.78 -0.26
C ALA A 30 -6.78 38.70 -0.63
N GLY A 31 -6.41 38.99 -1.88
CA GLY A 31 -5.03 38.89 -2.36
C GLY A 31 -4.59 37.44 -2.62
N LYS A 32 -3.38 37.26 -3.16
CA LYS A 32 -2.86 35.95 -3.59
C LYS A 32 -2.61 35.00 -2.42
N GLU A 33 -2.11 35.51 -1.28
CA GLU A 33 -1.70 34.71 -0.11
C GLU A 33 -2.80 33.81 0.46
N ILE A 34 -4.07 34.16 0.28
CA ILE A 34 -5.20 33.36 0.78
C ILE A 34 -5.22 31.93 0.22
N ARG A 35 -4.57 31.68 -0.92
CA ARG A 35 -4.43 30.37 -1.57
C ARG A 35 -3.58 29.38 -0.79
N LEU A 36 -2.62 29.89 0.00
CA LEU A 36 -1.67 29.08 0.77
C LEU A 36 -2.00 29.10 2.27
N LYS A 37 -2.95 29.93 2.70
CA LYS A 37 -3.34 30.00 4.10
C LYS A 37 -4.08 28.71 4.47
N PRO A 38 -3.63 27.96 5.49
CA PRO A 38 -4.33 26.76 5.93
C PRO A 38 -5.57 27.10 6.78
N ASP A 39 -6.54 26.20 6.77
CA ASP A 39 -7.67 26.22 7.70
C ASP A 39 -7.30 25.65 9.08
N GLY A 40 -8.28 25.57 9.99
CA GLY A 40 -8.08 24.98 11.32
C GLY A 40 -7.69 23.50 11.34
N LYS A 41 -7.71 22.80 10.19
CA LYS A 41 -7.24 21.41 10.02
C LYS A 41 -5.90 21.34 9.27
N GLY A 42 -5.27 22.48 9.00
CA GLY A 42 -4.02 22.55 8.26
C GLY A 42 -4.20 22.46 6.73
N LYS A 43 -5.42 22.50 6.20
CA LYS A 43 -5.67 22.33 4.76
C LYS A 43 -5.80 23.67 4.07
N ILE A 44 -5.07 23.85 2.98
CA ILE A 44 -5.25 25.00 2.09
C ILE A 44 -6.52 24.84 1.24
N PRO A 45 -7.07 25.91 0.65
CA PRO A 45 -8.27 25.84 -0.19
C PRO A 45 -8.19 24.81 -1.33
N LEU A 46 -7.01 24.61 -1.95
CA LEU A 46 -6.87 23.61 -3.02
C LEU A 46 -7.17 22.19 -2.53
N LEU A 47 -6.66 21.81 -1.35
CA LEU A 47 -6.89 20.47 -0.81
C LEU A 47 -8.39 20.25 -0.50
N LEU A 48 -9.08 21.29 -0.01
CA LEU A 48 -10.53 21.24 0.22
C LEU A 48 -11.32 21.10 -1.08
N ALA A 49 -10.91 21.79 -2.15
CA ALA A 49 -11.55 21.69 -3.46
C ALA A 49 -11.38 20.30 -4.09
N VAL A 50 -10.18 19.71 -3.96
CA VAL A 50 -9.92 18.34 -4.38
C VAL A 50 -10.74 17.36 -3.56
N GLU A 51 -10.81 17.53 -2.24
CA GLU A 51 -11.64 16.70 -1.35
C GLU A 51 -13.13 16.78 -1.67
N ALA A 52 -13.59 17.92 -2.17
CA ALA A 52 -14.96 18.10 -2.64
C ALA A 52 -15.18 17.57 -4.08
N GLY A 53 -14.12 17.22 -4.82
CA GLY A 53 -14.19 16.82 -6.23
C GLY A 53 -14.56 17.96 -7.18
N ASN A 54 -14.34 19.22 -6.78
CA ASN A 54 -14.75 20.37 -7.60
C ASN A 54 -13.63 20.77 -8.57
N GLN A 55 -13.65 20.18 -9.77
CA GLN A 55 -12.65 20.40 -10.81
C GLN A 55 -12.55 21.87 -11.25
N SER A 56 -13.68 22.56 -11.42
CA SER A 56 -13.71 23.97 -11.81
C SER A 56 -13.07 24.85 -10.74
N MET A 57 -13.32 24.55 -9.47
CA MET A 57 -12.69 25.22 -8.33
C MET A 57 -11.20 24.98 -8.29
N CYS A 58 -10.74 23.75 -8.50
CA CYS A 58 -9.31 23.43 -8.58
C CYS A 58 -8.62 24.21 -9.70
N ARG A 59 -9.20 24.27 -10.91
CA ARG A 59 -8.64 25.06 -12.03
C ARG A 59 -8.53 26.54 -11.71
N GLU A 60 -9.57 27.11 -11.09
CA GLU A 60 -9.57 28.52 -10.67
C GLU A 60 -8.58 28.77 -9.54
N LEU A 61 -8.37 27.80 -8.64
CA LEU A 61 -7.39 27.91 -7.57
C LEU A 61 -5.95 27.87 -8.12
N LEU A 62 -5.70 26.98 -9.07
CA LEU A 62 -4.39 26.76 -9.69
C LEU A 62 -3.99 27.84 -10.71
N SER A 63 -4.84 28.85 -10.97
CA SER A 63 -4.53 29.97 -11.87
C SER A 63 -3.39 30.88 -11.36
N ALA A 64 -3.04 30.80 -10.07
CA ALA A 64 -1.91 31.52 -9.49
C ALA A 64 -1.27 30.70 -8.35
N GLN A 65 0.03 30.88 -8.11
CA GLN A 65 0.79 30.15 -7.08
C GLN A 65 0.66 28.62 -7.19
N THR A 66 0.61 28.12 -8.43
CA THR A 66 0.39 26.72 -8.75
C THR A 66 1.41 25.82 -8.05
N ALA A 67 2.70 26.10 -8.22
CA ALA A 67 3.77 25.25 -7.67
C ALA A 67 3.72 25.11 -6.15
N ASP A 68 3.44 26.20 -5.42
CA ASP A 68 3.37 26.18 -3.95
C ASP A 68 2.12 25.45 -3.47
N GLN A 69 0.99 25.64 -4.14
CA GLN A 69 -0.26 24.93 -3.80
C GLN A 69 -0.16 23.43 -4.05
N LEU A 70 0.51 23.00 -5.14
CA LEU A 70 0.69 21.58 -5.45
C LEU A 70 1.63 20.86 -4.47
N LYS A 71 2.54 21.59 -3.83
CA LYS A 71 3.43 21.08 -2.77
C LYS A 71 2.79 21.07 -1.39
N ALA A 72 1.68 21.80 -1.19
CA ALA A 72 0.99 21.81 0.09
C ALA A 72 0.43 20.44 0.41
N ALA A 73 0.50 20.07 1.69
CA ALA A 73 0.11 18.76 2.18
C ALA A 73 -0.88 18.88 3.34
N SER A 74 -1.74 17.87 3.47
CA SER A 74 -2.63 17.72 4.62
C SER A 74 -1.87 17.24 5.86
N ALA A 75 -2.56 17.06 6.99
CA ALA A 75 -1.96 16.56 8.25
C ALA A 75 -1.25 15.20 8.11
N ASN A 76 -1.69 14.34 7.18
CA ASN A 76 -1.07 13.04 6.94
C ASN A 76 0.02 13.09 5.84
N GLY A 77 0.37 14.30 5.38
CA GLY A 77 1.32 14.51 4.28
C GLY A 77 0.74 14.29 2.89
N ASP A 78 -0.56 13.95 2.74
CA ASP A 78 -1.19 13.82 1.43
C ASP A 78 -1.25 15.19 0.72
N THR A 79 -0.64 15.28 -0.45
CA THR A 79 -0.80 16.42 -1.38
C THR A 79 -2.08 16.28 -2.21
N ALA A 80 -2.40 17.29 -3.02
CA ALA A 80 -3.58 17.30 -3.87
C ALA A 80 -3.74 16.02 -4.72
N ILE A 81 -2.66 15.50 -5.31
CA ILE A 81 -2.74 14.30 -6.17
C ILE A 81 -3.04 13.03 -5.37
N HIS A 82 -2.54 12.92 -4.14
CA HIS A 82 -2.86 11.80 -3.25
C HIS A 82 -4.36 11.79 -2.90
N LEU A 83 -4.91 12.95 -2.55
CA LEU A 83 -6.33 13.09 -2.23
C LEU A 83 -7.22 12.78 -3.44
N ALA A 84 -6.81 13.20 -4.64
CA ALA A 84 -7.53 12.87 -5.88
C ALA A 84 -7.53 11.35 -6.16
N VAL A 85 -6.41 10.66 -5.93
CA VAL A 85 -6.34 9.20 -6.08
C VAL A 85 -7.19 8.47 -5.04
N ARG A 86 -7.16 8.88 -3.76
CA ARG A 86 -8.03 8.28 -2.72
C ARG A 86 -9.52 8.44 -3.05
N ARG A 87 -9.88 9.48 -3.80
CA ARG A 87 -11.23 9.72 -4.30
C ARG A 87 -11.58 8.92 -5.57
N LYS A 88 -10.61 8.23 -6.17
CA LYS A 88 -10.73 7.54 -7.47
C LYS A 88 -11.17 8.50 -8.59
N ASP A 89 -10.77 9.77 -8.47
CA ASP A 89 -11.14 10.84 -9.40
C ASP A 89 -10.02 11.05 -10.43
N ILE A 90 -10.05 10.24 -11.49
CA ILE A 90 -9.02 10.26 -12.54
C ILE A 90 -8.96 11.60 -13.29
N ASP A 91 -10.10 12.29 -13.44
CA ASP A 91 -10.14 13.58 -14.11
C ASP A 91 -9.51 14.67 -13.25
N MET A 92 -9.71 14.63 -11.93
CA MET A 92 -8.96 15.50 -11.03
C MET A 92 -7.45 15.20 -11.05
N VAL A 93 -7.05 13.93 -11.10
CA VAL A 93 -5.63 13.56 -11.24
C VAL A 93 -5.06 14.12 -12.54
N ARG A 94 -5.77 13.99 -13.67
CA ARG A 94 -5.37 14.59 -14.96
C ARG A 94 -5.16 16.09 -14.86
N ILE A 95 -6.11 16.80 -14.26
CA ILE A 95 -6.00 18.24 -14.03
C ILE A 95 -4.73 18.57 -13.26
N LEU A 96 -4.47 17.88 -12.14
CA LEU A 96 -3.31 18.17 -11.32
C LEU A 96 -1.99 17.90 -12.05
N VAL A 97 -1.92 16.84 -12.86
CA VAL A 97 -0.76 16.52 -13.70
C VAL A 97 -0.58 17.55 -14.81
N ASP A 98 -1.65 17.99 -15.47
CA ASP A 98 -1.60 19.04 -16.51
C ASP A 98 -1.07 20.38 -15.97
N TYR A 99 -1.33 20.67 -14.69
CA TYR A 99 -0.77 21.85 -14.00
C TYR A 99 0.66 21.63 -13.45
N GLY A 100 1.29 20.49 -13.75
CA GLY A 100 2.69 20.23 -13.45
C GLY A 100 2.97 19.52 -12.12
N THR A 101 1.99 18.83 -11.53
CA THR A 101 2.24 18.00 -10.35
C THR A 101 3.12 16.81 -10.71
N SER A 102 4.18 16.57 -9.94
CA SER A 102 4.95 15.32 -10.06
C SER A 102 4.10 14.12 -9.60
N VAL A 103 4.02 13.09 -10.43
CA VAL A 103 3.27 11.86 -10.17
C VAL A 103 3.93 10.93 -9.16
N ASP A 104 5.20 11.22 -8.81
CA ASP A 104 6.03 10.45 -7.89
C ASP A 104 6.24 11.13 -6.53
N LEU A 105 5.44 12.16 -6.21
CA LEU A 105 5.47 12.79 -4.88
C LEU A 105 5.16 11.77 -3.80
N GLN A 106 5.91 11.79 -2.70
CA GLN A 106 5.66 10.95 -1.53
C GLN A 106 4.90 11.73 -0.45
N ASN A 107 3.87 11.13 0.13
CA ASN A 107 3.16 11.66 1.29
C ASN A 107 3.92 11.40 2.61
N GLY A 108 3.27 11.65 3.75
CA GLY A 108 3.88 11.47 5.08
C GLY A 108 4.27 10.02 5.42
N GLU A 109 3.69 9.03 4.74
CA GLU A 109 4.01 7.61 4.87
C GLU A 109 5.08 7.15 3.87
N GLY A 110 5.59 8.06 3.03
CA GLY A 110 6.49 7.71 1.93
C GLY A 110 5.75 7.15 0.71
N GLN A 111 4.43 7.13 0.70
CA GLN A 111 3.65 6.55 -0.39
C GLN A 111 3.50 7.54 -1.53
N THR A 112 3.68 7.06 -2.77
CA THR A 112 3.32 7.80 -3.98
C THR A 112 1.85 7.63 -4.35
N PRO A 113 1.27 8.44 -5.25
CA PRO A 113 -0.05 8.20 -5.81
C PRO A 113 -0.23 6.78 -6.38
N LEU A 114 0.82 6.19 -6.97
CA LEU A 114 0.79 4.81 -7.47
C LEU A 114 0.68 3.77 -6.34
N HIS A 115 1.27 4.03 -5.16
CA HIS A 115 1.08 3.17 -3.98
C HIS A 115 -0.40 3.13 -3.57
N ILE A 116 -1.04 4.29 -3.49
CA ILE A 116 -2.46 4.40 -3.12
C ILE A 116 -3.33 3.69 -4.16
N ALA A 117 -3.11 3.94 -5.45
CA ALA A 117 -3.86 3.29 -6.52
C ALA A 117 -3.72 1.76 -6.48
N ALA A 118 -2.51 1.27 -6.17
CA ALA A 118 -2.25 -0.16 -6.05
C ALA A 118 -2.90 -0.80 -4.83
N ALA A 119 -2.88 -0.10 -3.68
CA ALA A 119 -3.56 -0.52 -2.45
C ALA A 119 -5.09 -0.57 -2.60
N GLU A 120 -5.66 0.32 -3.41
CA GLU A 120 -7.10 0.43 -3.66
C GLU A 120 -7.61 -0.48 -4.78
N GLY A 121 -6.71 -1.20 -5.46
CA GLY A 121 -7.05 -2.07 -6.59
C GLY A 121 -7.54 -1.30 -7.83
N ASP A 122 -7.27 0.00 -7.93
CA ASP A 122 -7.78 0.85 -9.01
C ASP A 122 -6.95 0.68 -10.29
N GLU A 123 -7.34 -0.33 -11.08
CA GLU A 123 -6.67 -0.65 -12.34
C GLU A 123 -6.67 0.51 -13.34
N THR A 124 -7.74 1.32 -13.34
CA THR A 124 -7.85 2.47 -14.25
C THR A 124 -6.81 3.52 -13.89
N MET A 125 -6.68 3.82 -12.60
CA MET A 125 -5.68 4.76 -12.09
C MET A 125 -4.25 4.24 -12.29
N VAL A 126 -4.00 2.96 -12.06
CA VAL A 126 -2.69 2.33 -12.29
C VAL A 126 -2.30 2.39 -13.79
N LYS A 127 -3.24 2.12 -14.70
CA LYS A 127 -3.02 2.28 -16.16
C LYS A 127 -2.74 3.73 -16.55
N TYR A 128 -3.42 4.68 -15.91
CA TYR A 128 -3.14 6.09 -16.12
C TYR A 128 -1.71 6.46 -15.69
N PHE A 129 -1.30 6.05 -14.48
CA PHE A 129 0.05 6.27 -13.97
C PHE A 129 1.14 5.63 -14.83
N TYR A 130 0.85 4.48 -15.46
CA TYR A 130 1.73 3.90 -16.46
C TYR A 130 1.91 4.83 -17.67
N GLY A 131 0.80 5.39 -18.19
CA GLY A 131 0.81 6.31 -19.32
C GLY A 131 1.61 7.59 -19.07
N VAL A 132 1.58 8.11 -17.84
CA VAL A 132 2.35 9.30 -17.42
C VAL A 132 3.74 8.95 -16.84
N ARG A 133 4.20 7.71 -17.03
CA ARG A 133 5.54 7.22 -16.65
C ARG A 133 5.88 7.35 -15.16
N ALA A 134 4.92 7.12 -14.28
CA ALA A 134 5.18 7.04 -12.84
C ALA A 134 6.15 5.90 -12.50
N SER A 135 6.98 6.08 -11.47
CA SER A 135 7.93 5.07 -11.02
C SER A 135 7.27 4.06 -10.08
N ALA A 136 7.37 2.77 -10.44
CA ALA A 136 6.91 1.66 -9.60
C ALA A 136 7.99 1.12 -8.65
N SER A 137 9.20 1.71 -8.64
CA SER A 137 10.32 1.28 -7.79
C SER A 137 10.49 2.12 -6.53
N ILE A 138 9.76 3.24 -6.40
CA ILE A 138 9.79 4.06 -5.19
C ILE A 138 9.21 3.24 -4.03
N THR A 139 9.83 3.33 -2.86
CA THR A 139 9.40 2.63 -1.66
C THR A 139 8.83 3.60 -0.62
N ASP A 140 7.87 3.13 0.15
CA ASP A 140 7.36 3.82 1.33
C ASP A 140 8.31 3.72 2.54
N ASN A 141 7.90 4.27 3.69
CA ASN A 141 8.72 4.28 4.92
C ASN A 141 9.00 2.88 5.53
N GLN A 142 8.39 1.81 4.99
CA GLN A 142 8.60 0.41 5.37
C GLN A 142 9.31 -0.39 4.27
N ASP A 143 9.95 0.30 3.32
CA ASP A 143 10.59 -0.27 2.13
C ASP A 143 9.59 -1.05 1.24
N ARG A 144 8.29 -0.71 1.29
CA ARG A 144 7.26 -1.34 0.45
C ARG A 144 7.12 -0.57 -0.86
N THR A 145 7.14 -1.28 -1.99
CA THR A 145 6.77 -0.75 -3.31
C THR A 145 5.24 -0.80 -3.51
N PRO A 146 4.67 -0.18 -4.57
CA PRO A 146 3.24 -0.33 -4.88
C PRO A 146 2.79 -1.79 -5.03
N MET A 147 3.68 -2.67 -5.51
CA MET A 147 3.38 -4.10 -5.65
C MET A 147 3.21 -4.80 -4.30
N HIS A 148 3.92 -4.36 -3.25
CA HIS A 148 3.72 -4.88 -1.90
C HIS A 148 2.34 -4.53 -1.37
N LEU A 149 1.86 -3.30 -1.60
CA LEU A 149 0.52 -2.90 -1.19
C LEU A 149 -0.55 -3.66 -1.98
N ALA A 150 -0.37 -3.85 -3.30
CA ALA A 150 -1.27 -4.70 -4.08
C ALA A 150 -1.33 -6.14 -3.54
N ALA A 151 -0.20 -6.70 -3.09
CA ALA A 151 -0.17 -8.02 -2.45
C ALA A 151 -0.81 -8.02 -1.05
N GLU A 152 -0.68 -6.94 -0.29
CA GLU A 152 -1.27 -6.75 1.04
C GLU A 152 -2.80 -6.72 1.00
N TYR A 153 -3.37 -6.06 -0.01
CA TYR A 153 -4.82 -5.89 -0.18
C TYR A 153 -5.46 -6.89 -1.17
N GLY A 154 -4.69 -7.83 -1.73
CA GLY A 154 -5.24 -8.93 -2.51
C GLY A 154 -5.51 -8.63 -3.99
N HIS A 155 -4.84 -7.64 -4.57
CA HIS A 155 -5.07 -7.19 -5.94
C HIS A 155 -4.12 -7.86 -6.95
N ALA A 156 -4.37 -9.14 -7.25
CA ALA A 156 -3.55 -9.94 -8.16
C ALA A 156 -3.45 -9.36 -9.59
N ASN A 157 -4.51 -8.72 -10.09
CA ASN A 157 -4.52 -8.03 -11.38
C ASN A 157 -3.54 -6.84 -11.40
N ILE A 158 -3.45 -6.09 -10.29
CA ILE A 158 -2.50 -4.98 -10.14
C ILE A 158 -1.06 -5.50 -10.07
N ILE A 159 -0.81 -6.61 -9.36
CA ILE A 159 0.52 -7.27 -9.36
C ILE A 159 0.93 -7.62 -10.79
N GLU A 160 0.03 -8.24 -11.57
CA GLU A 160 0.30 -8.60 -12.97
C GLU A 160 0.64 -7.36 -13.81
N LEU A 161 -0.13 -6.29 -13.66
CA LEU A 161 0.08 -5.03 -14.39
C LEU A 161 1.43 -4.38 -14.01
N LEU A 162 1.74 -4.28 -12.72
CA LEU A 162 3.01 -3.72 -12.24
C LEU A 162 4.22 -4.54 -12.74
N ALA A 163 4.13 -5.86 -12.71
CA ALA A 163 5.19 -6.73 -13.22
C ALA A 163 5.36 -6.60 -14.75
N ASP A 164 4.26 -6.64 -15.51
CA ASP A 164 4.32 -6.76 -16.96
C ASP A 164 4.52 -5.42 -17.69
N LYS A 165 3.85 -4.36 -17.21
CA LYS A 165 3.88 -3.05 -17.87
C LYS A 165 4.98 -2.17 -17.29
N PHE A 166 5.03 -2.02 -15.97
CA PHE A 166 6.04 -1.18 -15.31
C PHE A 166 7.40 -1.85 -15.19
N LYS A 167 7.50 -3.17 -15.43
CA LYS A 167 8.73 -3.95 -15.19
C LYS A 167 9.22 -3.83 -13.75
N ALA A 168 8.27 -3.67 -12.81
CA ALA A 168 8.59 -3.56 -11.39
C ALA A 168 9.22 -4.87 -10.89
N SER A 169 10.27 -4.75 -10.08
CA SER A 169 10.97 -5.88 -9.48
C SER A 169 10.05 -6.64 -8.52
N ILE A 170 9.96 -7.96 -8.72
CA ILE A 170 9.24 -8.89 -7.82
C ILE A 170 10.13 -9.39 -6.67
N LEU A 171 11.40 -8.95 -6.63
CA LEU A 171 12.43 -9.41 -5.70
C LEU A 171 12.68 -8.42 -4.55
N GLU A 172 12.06 -7.25 -4.60
CA GLU A 172 12.15 -6.24 -3.55
C GLU A 172 11.67 -6.80 -2.22
N ARG A 173 12.24 -6.27 -1.14
CA ARG A 173 11.98 -6.70 0.23
C ARG A 173 11.66 -5.51 1.10
N THR A 174 10.72 -5.73 2.01
CA THR A 174 10.36 -4.77 3.05
C THR A 174 11.45 -4.65 4.12
N LYS A 175 11.27 -3.71 5.05
CA LYS A 175 12.23 -3.43 6.12
C LYS A 175 12.54 -4.62 7.04
N ASP A 176 11.62 -5.54 7.26
CA ASP A 176 11.81 -6.81 7.98
C ASP A 176 12.33 -7.96 7.10
N GLY A 177 12.65 -7.66 5.83
CA GLY A 177 13.10 -8.61 4.83
C GLY A 177 11.99 -9.48 4.24
N SER A 178 10.72 -9.18 4.52
CA SER A 178 9.59 -9.91 3.95
C SER A 178 9.50 -9.68 2.43
N THR A 179 9.13 -10.74 1.72
CA THR A 179 8.90 -10.71 0.26
C THR A 179 7.41 -10.52 -0.03
N LEU A 180 7.05 -10.26 -1.29
CA LEU A 180 5.65 -10.23 -1.73
C LEU A 180 4.84 -11.48 -1.32
N MET A 181 5.48 -12.65 -1.34
CA MET A 181 4.85 -13.91 -0.89
C MET A 181 4.59 -13.93 0.61
N HIS A 182 5.45 -13.32 1.45
CA HIS A 182 5.16 -13.18 2.87
C HIS A 182 3.94 -12.27 3.11
N ILE A 183 3.86 -11.16 2.37
CA ILE A 183 2.75 -10.21 2.49
C ILE A 183 1.43 -10.83 2.02
N ALA A 184 1.42 -11.57 0.91
CA ALA A 184 0.25 -12.31 0.47
C ALA A 184 -0.14 -13.43 1.46
N SER A 185 0.86 -14.15 2.01
CA SER A 185 0.66 -15.15 3.08
C SER A 185 0.12 -14.57 4.37
N LEU A 186 0.53 -13.35 4.74
CA LEU A 186 0.07 -12.66 5.96
C LEU A 186 -1.44 -12.39 5.87
N ASN A 187 -1.90 -11.92 4.72
CA ASN A 187 -3.27 -11.46 4.50
C ASN A 187 -4.21 -12.52 3.89
N GLY A 188 -3.70 -13.71 3.56
CA GLY A 188 -4.52 -14.83 3.08
C GLY A 188 -4.91 -14.75 1.60
N HIS A 189 -4.20 -13.94 0.82
CA HIS A 189 -4.51 -13.73 -0.59
C HIS A 189 -3.90 -14.82 -1.48
N ALA A 190 -4.57 -15.97 -1.55
CA ALA A 190 -4.14 -17.11 -2.36
C ALA A 190 -3.96 -16.76 -3.84
N ASP A 191 -4.85 -15.94 -4.42
CA ASP A 191 -4.74 -15.52 -5.83
C ASP A 191 -3.49 -14.67 -6.08
N CYS A 192 -3.13 -13.79 -5.16
CA CYS A 192 -1.85 -13.05 -5.21
C CYS A 192 -0.67 -14.01 -5.12
N ALA A 193 -0.69 -14.98 -4.21
CA ALA A 193 0.36 -15.98 -4.10
C ALA A 193 0.53 -16.80 -5.40
N MET A 194 -0.58 -17.22 -6.02
CA MET A 194 -0.59 -17.91 -7.31
C MET A 194 -0.02 -17.04 -8.43
N MET A 195 -0.41 -15.76 -8.49
CA MET A 195 0.11 -14.81 -9.47
C MET A 195 1.61 -14.59 -9.30
N LEU A 196 2.09 -14.42 -8.07
CA LEU A 196 3.50 -14.24 -7.76
C LEU A 196 4.33 -15.47 -8.18
N PHE A 197 3.81 -16.69 -7.99
CA PHE A 197 4.44 -17.89 -8.54
C PHE A 197 4.51 -17.88 -10.06
N LYS A 198 3.42 -17.50 -10.75
CA LYS A 198 3.39 -17.37 -12.20
C LYS A 198 4.42 -16.35 -12.70
N LYS A 199 4.69 -15.30 -11.93
CA LYS A 199 5.73 -14.29 -12.23
C LYS A 199 7.15 -14.70 -11.85
N GLY A 200 7.33 -15.87 -11.22
CA GLY A 200 8.66 -16.40 -10.90
C GLY A 200 9.21 -15.98 -9.53
N VAL A 201 8.35 -15.57 -8.58
CA VAL A 201 8.80 -15.39 -7.20
C VAL A 201 9.26 -16.72 -6.64
N PHE A 202 10.49 -16.75 -6.12
CA PHE A 202 11.08 -17.96 -5.56
C PHE A 202 10.34 -18.42 -4.30
N LEU A 203 10.02 -19.71 -4.26
CA LEU A 203 9.42 -20.38 -3.10
C LEU A 203 10.35 -20.32 -1.87
N HIS A 204 11.66 -20.48 -2.10
CA HIS A 204 12.69 -20.64 -1.07
C HIS A 204 13.31 -19.33 -0.60
N MET A 205 12.48 -18.37 -0.20
CA MET A 205 12.93 -17.05 0.26
C MET A 205 12.60 -16.83 1.73
N PRO A 206 13.59 -16.82 2.64
CA PRO A 206 13.37 -16.45 4.03
C PRO A 206 13.39 -14.92 4.24
N ASN A 207 12.65 -14.43 5.23
CA ASN A 207 12.78 -13.07 5.77
C ASN A 207 13.93 -12.96 6.80
N LYS A 208 14.06 -11.82 7.51
CA LYS A 208 15.16 -11.63 8.48
C LYS A 208 15.15 -12.63 9.65
N ASP A 209 14.00 -13.18 10.00
CA ASP A 209 13.86 -14.20 11.06
C ASP A 209 14.11 -15.64 10.54
N GLY A 210 14.41 -15.79 9.25
CA GLY A 210 14.44 -17.10 8.60
C GLY A 210 13.06 -17.67 8.31
N ALA A 211 11.99 -16.96 8.65
CA ALA A 211 10.64 -17.38 8.33
C ALA A 211 10.44 -17.33 6.82
N ARG A 212 9.66 -18.27 6.32
CA ARG A 212 9.25 -18.42 4.92
C ARG A 212 7.74 -18.30 4.85
N SER A 213 7.18 -18.10 3.65
CA SER A 213 5.75 -17.88 3.44
C SER A 213 4.82 -18.92 4.08
N ILE A 214 5.25 -20.19 4.22
CA ILE A 214 4.48 -21.24 4.92
C ILE A 214 4.35 -20.98 6.43
N HIS A 215 5.40 -20.44 7.06
CA HIS A 215 5.40 -20.08 8.47
C HIS A 215 4.43 -18.92 8.74
N THR A 216 4.45 -17.91 7.88
CA THR A 216 3.51 -16.79 7.96
C THR A 216 2.08 -17.27 7.74
N ALA A 217 1.82 -18.06 6.69
CA ALA A 217 0.48 -18.61 6.44
C ALA A 217 -0.03 -19.45 7.62
N ALA A 218 0.87 -20.24 8.25
CA ALA A 218 0.53 -21.03 9.42
C ALA A 218 0.16 -20.19 10.65
N ARG A 219 0.90 -19.09 10.92
CA ARG A 219 0.60 -18.15 12.00
C ARG A 219 -0.81 -17.56 11.89
N TYR A 220 -1.21 -17.19 10.69
CA TYR A 220 -2.47 -16.48 10.47
C TYR A 220 -3.65 -17.40 10.11
N GLY A 221 -3.41 -18.67 9.80
CA GLY A 221 -4.46 -19.66 9.57
C GLY A 221 -4.82 -19.90 8.10
N HIS A 222 -3.95 -19.53 7.15
CA HIS A 222 -4.29 -19.47 5.73
C HIS A 222 -4.01 -20.80 5.01
N VAL A 223 -4.88 -21.78 5.22
CA VAL A 223 -4.77 -23.15 4.70
C VAL A 223 -4.62 -23.22 3.17
N GLY A 224 -5.35 -22.40 2.42
CA GLY A 224 -5.28 -22.38 0.96
C GLY A 224 -3.87 -22.05 0.44
N ILE A 225 -3.17 -21.14 1.13
CA ILE A 225 -1.79 -20.79 0.80
C ILE A 225 -0.84 -21.92 1.19
N ILE A 226 -1.04 -22.54 2.36
CA ILE A 226 -0.25 -23.70 2.80
C ILE A 226 -0.34 -24.84 1.78
N ASN A 227 -1.55 -25.20 1.36
CA ASN A 227 -1.78 -26.22 0.32
C ASN A 227 -1.03 -25.87 -0.96
N THR A 228 -1.16 -24.62 -1.42
CA THR A 228 -0.49 -24.15 -2.63
C THR A 228 1.03 -24.25 -2.53
N LEU A 229 1.61 -23.89 -1.38
CA LEU A 229 3.05 -23.95 -1.13
C LEU A 229 3.55 -25.39 -1.14
N LEU A 230 2.89 -26.28 -0.40
CA LEU A 230 3.26 -27.70 -0.30
C LEU A 230 3.14 -28.43 -1.64
N GLN A 231 2.06 -28.18 -2.38
CA GLN A 231 1.88 -28.73 -3.74
C GLN A 231 2.96 -28.25 -4.72
N ARG A 232 3.54 -27.07 -4.50
CA ARG A 232 4.68 -26.56 -5.29
C ARG A 232 6.05 -27.03 -4.81
N GLY A 233 6.10 -27.98 -3.86
CA GLY A 233 7.34 -28.59 -3.40
C GLY A 233 7.97 -27.88 -2.19
N GLU A 234 7.19 -27.09 -1.45
CA GLU A 234 7.63 -26.61 -0.14
C GLU A 234 7.82 -27.80 0.81
N LYS A 235 8.91 -27.78 1.58
CA LYS A 235 9.10 -28.80 2.62
C LYS A 235 8.20 -28.47 3.80
N VAL A 236 7.35 -29.41 4.20
CA VAL A 236 6.42 -29.23 5.32
C VAL A 236 7.12 -28.84 6.63
N ASP A 237 8.30 -29.43 6.87
CA ASP A 237 9.12 -29.23 8.06
C ASP A 237 10.28 -28.25 7.86
N VAL A 238 10.18 -27.33 6.89
CA VAL A 238 11.16 -26.25 6.82
C VAL A 238 11.12 -25.43 8.11
N THR A 239 12.29 -25.00 8.56
CA THR A 239 12.45 -24.28 9.83
C THR A 239 12.87 -22.82 9.65
N THR A 240 12.49 -21.98 10.61
CA THR A 240 13.06 -20.64 10.81
C THR A 240 14.48 -20.68 11.38
N LYS A 241 15.11 -19.53 11.60
CA LYS A 241 16.41 -19.44 12.32
C LYS A 241 16.34 -19.98 13.76
N GLU A 242 15.15 -20.03 14.33
CA GLU A 242 14.90 -20.54 15.68
C GLU A 242 14.41 -22.00 15.69
N ASN A 243 14.61 -22.73 14.59
CA ASN A 243 14.19 -24.12 14.42
C ASN A 243 12.67 -24.35 14.55
N TYR A 244 11.85 -23.32 14.39
CA TYR A 244 10.40 -23.49 14.36
C TYR A 244 9.94 -23.92 12.98
N THR A 245 9.15 -24.99 12.92
CA THR A 245 8.40 -25.38 11.72
C THR A 245 7.08 -24.63 11.61
N ALA A 246 6.40 -24.74 10.47
CA ALA A 246 5.04 -24.23 10.33
C ALA A 246 4.08 -24.86 11.37
N LEU A 247 4.30 -26.13 11.75
CA LEU A 247 3.49 -26.83 12.75
C LEU A 247 3.65 -26.20 14.14
N HIS A 248 4.87 -25.88 14.56
CA HIS A 248 5.12 -25.17 15.84
C HIS A 248 4.32 -23.87 15.90
N ILE A 249 4.40 -23.06 14.84
CA ILE A 249 3.77 -21.75 14.76
C ILE A 249 2.23 -21.88 14.74
N ALA A 250 1.70 -22.88 14.04
CA ALA A 250 0.27 -23.15 14.01
C ALA A 250 -0.29 -23.53 15.39
N VAL A 251 0.46 -24.34 16.14
CA VAL A 251 0.11 -24.71 17.52
C VAL A 251 0.18 -23.50 18.45
N GLU A 252 1.28 -22.73 18.42
CA GLU A 252 1.44 -21.51 19.22
C GLU A 252 0.34 -20.47 18.95
N SER A 253 -0.10 -20.39 17.69
CA SER A 253 -1.14 -19.44 17.25
C SER A 253 -2.56 -20.02 17.33
N CYS A 254 -2.75 -21.21 17.93
CA CYS A 254 -4.02 -21.90 18.09
C CYS A 254 -4.82 -22.08 16.77
N LYS A 255 -4.18 -22.61 15.72
CA LYS A 255 -4.77 -22.81 14.38
C LYS A 255 -5.07 -24.29 14.09
N PRO A 256 -6.19 -24.86 14.57
CA PRO A 256 -6.45 -26.30 14.48
C PRO A 256 -6.49 -26.83 13.05
N ILE A 257 -7.17 -26.14 12.13
CA ILE A 257 -7.28 -26.58 10.73
C ILE A 257 -5.91 -26.58 10.05
N VAL A 258 -5.03 -25.63 10.39
CA VAL A 258 -3.66 -25.62 9.87
C VAL A 258 -2.86 -26.80 10.43
N VAL A 259 -3.01 -27.11 11.72
CA VAL A 259 -2.37 -28.28 12.34
C VAL A 259 -2.80 -29.56 11.63
N GLU A 260 -4.10 -29.78 11.47
CA GLU A 260 -4.64 -30.93 10.74
C GLU A 260 -4.11 -31.00 9.31
N THR A 261 -4.08 -29.87 8.61
CA THR A 261 -3.55 -29.78 7.25
C THR A 261 -2.08 -30.20 7.22
N LEU A 262 -1.23 -29.59 8.04
CA LEU A 262 0.21 -29.86 8.08
C LEU A 262 0.50 -31.33 8.45
N LEU A 263 -0.23 -31.90 9.41
CA LEU A 263 -0.15 -33.32 9.75
C LEU A 263 -0.59 -34.22 8.59
N GLY A 264 -1.62 -33.82 7.84
CA GLY A 264 -2.04 -34.51 6.61
C GLY A 264 -0.99 -34.52 5.51
N TYR A 265 -0.10 -33.51 5.48
CA TYR A 265 1.09 -33.47 4.62
C TYR A 265 2.34 -34.12 5.25
N GLY A 266 2.20 -34.76 6.41
CA GLY A 266 3.27 -35.50 7.07
C GLY A 266 4.24 -34.64 7.90
N ALA A 267 3.79 -33.52 8.46
CA ALA A 267 4.62 -32.72 9.37
C ALA A 267 5.06 -33.53 10.60
N ASP A 268 6.36 -33.47 10.92
CA ASP A 268 6.93 -34.17 12.08
C ASP A 268 6.66 -33.41 13.40
N VAL A 269 5.97 -34.09 14.31
CA VAL A 269 5.64 -33.59 15.66
C VAL A 269 6.82 -33.65 16.64
N HIS A 270 7.91 -34.33 16.29
CA HIS A 270 9.07 -34.54 17.15
C HIS A 270 10.19 -33.52 16.93
N ILE A 271 10.09 -32.68 15.90
CA ILE A 271 11.07 -31.60 15.69
C ILE A 271 11.04 -30.65 16.88
N ARG A 272 12.22 -30.30 17.39
CA ARG A 272 12.38 -29.42 18.54
C ARG A 272 12.76 -28.01 18.10
N GLY A 273 11.87 -27.05 18.33
CA GLY A 273 12.20 -25.61 18.25
C GLY A 273 13.23 -25.16 19.29
N LYS A 274 13.63 -23.88 19.25
CA LYS A 274 14.68 -23.30 20.11
C LYS A 274 14.52 -23.58 21.61
N TYR A 275 13.29 -23.56 22.15
CA TYR A 275 13.03 -23.87 23.57
C TYR A 275 12.78 -25.36 23.85
N GLY A 276 12.67 -26.20 22.81
CA GLY A 276 12.54 -27.66 22.91
C GLY A 276 13.86 -28.39 23.09
N LYS A 277 15.01 -27.69 23.10
CA LYS A 277 16.31 -28.26 23.51
C LYS A 277 16.31 -28.50 25.02
N SER A 278 15.56 -29.50 25.46
CA SER A 278 15.80 -30.15 26.75
C SER A 278 17.24 -30.66 26.75
N HIS A 279 17.98 -30.29 27.80
CA HIS A 279 19.32 -30.78 28.11
C HIS A 279 19.47 -32.25 27.71
N GLY A 280 20.53 -32.54 26.95
CA GLY A 280 20.86 -33.91 26.59
C GLY A 280 20.85 -34.78 27.83
N THR A 281 19.95 -35.75 27.85
CA THR A 281 20.14 -36.95 28.66
C THR A 281 21.30 -37.71 28.02
N GLU A 282 22.53 -37.30 28.36
CA GLU A 282 23.65 -38.21 28.40
C GLU A 282 23.29 -39.28 29.44
N THR A 283 22.80 -40.41 28.96
CA THR A 283 22.85 -41.66 29.71
C THR A 283 24.01 -42.44 29.12
N LYS A 284 25.00 -42.67 29.99
CA LYS A 284 26.20 -43.46 29.80
C LYS A 284 25.89 -44.88 29.34
#